data_AF-A0A7C3CJL4-F1
#
_entry.id   AF-A0A7C3CJL4-F1
#
_cell.length_a   1.000
_cell.length_b   1.000
_cell.length_c   1.000
_cell.angle_alpha   90.00
_cell.angle_beta   90.00
_cell.angle_gamma   90.00
#
_symmetry.space_group_name_H-M   'P 1'
#
loop_
_entity.id
_entity.type
_entity.pdbx_description
1 polymer ?
#
loop_
_entity_poly.entity_id
_entity_poly.type
_entity_poly.pdbx_seq_one_letter_code
_entity_poly.pdbx_strand_id
1 'polypeptide(L)'
;MKDVYLKFQKKLLREKSITLRETIGLFFIGIICILTVIGFFWFYISHPENEARKLGDLIGFLLVWLFSEISLLIYLFKYNNVPNFARFSILMLIVTSNMWFILYLLHRVFP
;
A
#
# COMPACT_ATOMS: atom_id res chain seq x y z
N MET A 1 28.88 -1.97 23.32
CA MET A 1 28.11 -2.36 22.11
C MET A 1 26.71 -2.87 22.42
N LYS A 2 26.53 -3.78 23.41
CA LYS A 2 25.21 -4.29 23.82
C LYS A 2 24.22 -3.20 24.27
N ASP A 3 24.68 -2.18 24.97
CA ASP A 3 23.79 -1.10 25.46
C ASP A 3 23.24 -0.21 24.35
N VAL A 4 24.04 0.01 23.28
CA VAL A 4 23.60 0.74 22.09
C VAL A 4 22.50 -0.04 21.37
N TYR A 5 22.69 -1.35 21.21
CA TYR A 5 21.69 -2.24 20.61
C TYR A 5 20.39 -2.30 21.42
N LEU A 6 20.49 -2.45 22.75
CA LEU A 6 19.34 -2.47 23.67
C LEU A 6 18.59 -1.13 23.67
N LYS A 7 19.31 0.00 23.62
CA LYS A 7 18.70 1.33 23.52
C LYS A 7 17.98 1.53 22.18
N PHE A 8 18.54 0.98 21.10
CA PHE A 8 17.93 1.01 19.78
C PHE A 8 16.66 0.12 19.72
N GLN A 9 16.72 -1.10 20.25
CA GLN A 9 15.55 -1.97 20.37
C GLN A 9 14.43 -1.33 21.19
N LYS A 10 14.74 -0.77 22.36
CA LYS A 10 13.74 -0.08 23.20
C LYS A 10 13.11 1.13 22.51
N LYS A 11 13.82 1.76 21.58
CA LYS A 11 13.28 2.87 20.77
C LYS A 11 12.36 2.37 19.65
N LEU A 12 12.67 1.22 19.05
CA LEU A 12 11.84 0.60 18.01
C LEU A 12 10.57 -0.06 18.56
N LEU A 13 10.65 -0.63 19.76
CA LEU A 13 9.54 -1.32 20.45
C LEU A 13 8.65 -0.37 21.26
N ARG A 14 8.98 0.92 21.35
CA ARG A 14 8.16 1.88 22.10
C ARG A 14 6.87 2.14 21.33
N GLU A 15 5.76 1.61 21.84
CA GLU A 15 4.41 2.03 21.46
C GLU A 15 4.30 3.54 21.69
N LYS A 16 4.14 4.27 20.60
CA LYS A 16 3.86 5.71 20.63
C LYS A 16 2.46 5.89 20.03
N SER A 17 1.66 6.75 20.63
CA SER A 17 0.37 7.15 20.05
C SER A 17 0.57 7.72 18.65
N ILE A 18 -0.38 7.44 17.75
CA ILE A 18 -0.41 7.97 16.38
C ILE A 18 -0.27 9.49 16.41
N THR A 19 0.74 9.98 15.72
CA THR A 19 0.98 11.41 15.51
C THR A 19 0.18 11.90 14.30
N LEU A 20 -0.19 13.19 14.28
CA LEU A 20 -0.89 13.81 13.15
C LEU A 20 -0.18 13.56 11.81
N ARG A 21 1.16 13.55 11.81
CA ARG A 21 1.99 13.28 10.63
C ARG A 21 1.79 11.87 10.09
N GLU A 22 1.63 10.88 10.96
CA GLU A 22 1.39 9.49 10.58
C GLU A 22 -0.02 9.31 10.01
N THR A 23 -1.02 9.99 10.58
CA THR A 23 -2.39 10.02 10.03
C THR A 23 -2.42 10.58 8.62
N ILE A 24 -1.73 11.71 8.39
CA ILE A 24 -1.63 12.32 7.07
C ILE A 24 -0.92 11.36 6.10
N GLY A 25 0.17 10.72 6.52
CA GLY A 25 0.88 9.73 5.71
C GLY A 25 0.00 8.54 5.31
N LEU A 26 -0.75 7.97 6.25
CA LEU A 26 -1.71 6.88 6.01
C LEU A 26 -2.79 7.29 5.01
N PHE A 27 -3.31 8.52 5.13
CA PHE A 27 -4.31 9.05 4.21
C PHE A 27 -3.77 9.18 2.79
N PHE A 28 -2.56 9.72 2.61
CA PHE A 28 -1.91 9.80 1.30
C PHE A 28 -1.67 8.42 0.69
N ILE A 29 -1.25 7.44 1.48
CA ILE A 29 -1.08 6.06 1.01
C ILE A 29 -2.42 5.48 0.54
N GLY A 30 -3.50 5.71 1.29
CA GLY A 30 -4.85 5.30 0.88
C GLY A 30 -5.28 5.89 -0.46
N ILE A 31 -4.99 7.17 -0.70
CA ILE A 31 -5.24 7.82 -2.01
C ILE A 31 -4.46 7.12 -3.13
N ILE A 32 -3.17 6.81 -2.91
CA ILE A 32 -2.33 6.13 -3.91
C ILE A 32 -2.92 4.75 -4.27
N CYS A 33 -3.39 3.99 -3.29
CA CYS A 33 -4.01 2.68 -3.51
C CYS A 33 -5.26 2.81 -4.43
N ILE A 34 -6.13 3.78 -4.13
CA ILE A 34 -7.35 4.05 -4.92
C ILE A 34 -7.00 4.50 -6.34
N LEU A 35 -6.07 5.45 -6.49
CA LEU A 35 -5.65 5.95 -7.80
C LEU A 35 -5.02 4.85 -8.66
N THR A 36 -4.28 3.91 -8.06
CA THR A 36 -3.68 2.78 -8.77
C THR A 36 -4.75 1.89 -9.40
N VAL A 37 -5.80 1.56 -8.64
CA VAL A 37 -6.93 0.75 -9.17
C VAL A 37 -7.72 1.51 -10.24
N ILE A 38 -8.00 2.80 -10.02
CA ILE A 38 -8.69 3.63 -11.02
C ILE A 38 -7.86 3.70 -12.31
N GLY A 39 -6.55 3.91 -12.20
CA GLY A 39 -5.64 3.94 -13.35
C GLY A 39 -5.64 2.63 -14.14
N PHE A 40 -5.64 1.50 -13.45
CA PHE A 40 -5.77 0.19 -14.09
C PHE A 40 -7.11 0.01 -14.80
N PHE A 41 -8.20 0.38 -14.14
CA PHE A 41 -9.54 0.28 -14.71
C PHE A 41 -9.66 1.12 -15.98
N TRP A 42 -9.15 2.34 -15.93
CA TRP A 42 -9.12 3.24 -17.08
C TRP A 42 -8.26 2.70 -18.23
N PHE A 43 -7.05 2.22 -17.92
CA PHE A 43 -6.12 1.68 -18.90
C PHE A 43 -6.73 0.51 -19.67
N TYR A 44 -7.40 -0.41 -18.97
CA TYR A 44 -8.00 -1.59 -19.58
C TYR A 44 -9.26 -1.29 -20.40
N ILE A 45 -10.12 -0.34 -19.96
CA ILE A 45 -11.26 0.10 -20.76
C ILE A 45 -10.81 0.76 -22.06
N SER A 46 -9.70 1.50 -22.01
CA SER A 46 -9.16 2.22 -23.17
C SER A 46 -8.48 1.32 -24.21
N HIS A 47 -8.17 0.05 -23.86
CA HIS A 47 -7.52 -0.92 -24.76
C HIS A 47 -8.33 -2.22 -24.84
N PRO A 48 -9.50 -2.21 -25.53
CA PRO A 48 -10.44 -3.34 -25.62
C PRO A 48 -9.92 -4.54 -26.42
N GLU A 49 -8.77 -4.39 -27.09
CA GLU A 49 -8.02 -5.46 -27.74
C GLU A 49 -7.34 -6.43 -26.76
N ASN A 50 -7.27 -6.06 -25.48
CA ASN A 50 -6.96 -7.01 -24.41
C ASN A 50 -8.21 -7.85 -24.11
N GLU A 51 -8.15 -9.15 -24.41
CA GLU A 51 -9.26 -10.11 -24.27
C GLU A 51 -10.17 -9.83 -23.06
N ALA A 52 -11.43 -9.48 -23.31
CA ALA A 52 -12.43 -9.12 -22.30
C ALA A 52 -12.62 -10.18 -21.17
N ARG A 53 -12.20 -11.43 -21.41
CA ARG A 53 -12.21 -12.51 -20.41
C ARG A 53 -11.13 -12.33 -19.33
N LYS A 54 -9.98 -11.74 -19.66
CA LYS A 54 -8.90 -11.39 -18.70
C LYS A 54 -9.28 -10.18 -17.84
N LEU A 55 -10.20 -9.34 -18.32
CA LEU A 55 -10.67 -8.15 -17.61
C LEU A 55 -11.44 -8.52 -16.32
N GLY A 56 -12.29 -9.55 -16.37
CA GLY A 56 -13.06 -10.00 -15.20
C GLY A 56 -12.17 -10.52 -14.07
N ASP A 57 -11.23 -11.40 -14.40
CA ASP A 57 -10.28 -11.96 -13.43
C ASP A 57 -9.37 -10.88 -12.84
N LEU A 58 -8.93 -9.93 -13.66
CA LEU A 58 -8.13 -8.79 -13.21
C LEU A 58 -8.91 -7.84 -12.31
N ILE A 59 -10.17 -7.51 -12.64
CA ILE A 59 -11.02 -6.66 -11.79
C ILE A 59 -11.25 -7.35 -10.44
N GLY A 60 -11.55 -8.65 -10.44
CA GLY A 60 -11.69 -9.43 -9.21
C GLY A 60 -10.43 -9.36 -8.34
N PHE A 61 -9.26 -9.56 -8.95
CA PHE A 61 -7.98 -9.43 -8.25
C PHE A 61 -7.75 -8.00 -7.71
N LEU A 62 -7.97 -6.96 -8.51
CA LEU A 62 -7.76 -5.56 -8.12
C LEU A 62 -8.69 -5.12 -6.98
N LEU A 63 -9.94 -5.59 -6.97
CA LEU A 63 -10.88 -5.31 -5.88
C LEU A 63 -10.46 -6.00 -4.58
N VAL A 64 -10.09 -7.28 -4.64
CA VAL A 64 -9.56 -8.01 -3.48
C VAL A 64 -8.28 -7.37 -2.97
N TRP A 65 -7.40 -6.96 -3.90
CA TRP A 65 -6.17 -6.26 -3.62
C TRP A 65 -6.43 -4.94 -2.87
N LEU A 66 -7.25 -4.05 -3.42
CA LEU A 66 -7.60 -2.78 -2.78
C LEU A 66 -8.26 -2.97 -1.42
N PHE A 67 -9.16 -3.95 -1.32
CA PHE A 67 -9.80 -4.27 -0.05
C PHE A 67 -8.78 -4.71 1.00
N SER A 68 -7.77 -5.50 0.61
CA SER A 68 -6.70 -5.94 1.51
C SER A 68 -5.83 -4.77 2.00
N GLU A 69 -5.47 -3.83 1.12
CA GLU A 69 -4.68 -2.66 1.46
C GLU A 69 -5.44 -1.70 2.39
N ILE A 70 -6.71 -1.40 2.06
CA ILE A 70 -7.57 -0.57 2.91
C ILE A 70 -7.78 -1.22 4.28
N SER A 71 -8.01 -2.53 4.32
CA SER A 71 -8.17 -3.26 5.58
C SER A 71 -6.92 -3.17 6.45
N LEU A 72 -5.74 -3.29 5.85
CA LEU A 72 -4.46 -3.11 6.55
C LEU A 72 -4.27 -1.67 7.05
N LEU A 73 -4.59 -0.65 6.23
CA LEU A 73 -4.50 0.74 6.63
C LEU A 73 -5.44 1.07 7.80
N ILE A 74 -6.69 0.58 7.75
CA ILE A 74 -7.66 0.73 8.85
C ILE A 74 -7.15 0.02 10.10
N TYR A 75 -6.60 -1.19 9.97
CA TYR A 75 -6.04 -1.93 11.09
C TYR A 75 -4.88 -1.15 11.74
N LEU A 76 -3.95 -0.64 10.93
CA LEU A 76 -2.82 0.16 11.40
C LEU A 76 -3.27 1.48 12.05
N PHE A 77 -4.33 2.10 11.54
CA PHE A 77 -4.89 3.33 12.11
C PHE A 77 -5.61 3.07 13.44
N LYS A 78 -6.39 1.98 13.54
CA LYS A 78 -7.22 1.69 14.72
C LYS A 78 -6.40 1.09 15.87
N TYR A 79 -5.44 0.22 15.57
CA TYR A 79 -4.72 -0.55 16.60
C TYR A 79 -3.29 -0.04 16.78
N ASN A 80 -3.00 0.51 17.96
CA ASN A 80 -1.67 0.98 18.36
C ASN A 80 -0.71 -0.10 18.88
N ASN A 81 -1.15 -1.36 18.89
CA ASN A 81 -0.40 -2.48 19.45
C ASN A 81 0.68 -3.01 18.49
N VAL A 82 0.81 -2.43 17.29
CA VAL A 82 1.79 -2.85 16.29
C VAL A 82 3.07 -2.03 16.47
N PRO A 83 4.25 -2.66 16.65
CA PRO A 83 5.50 -1.95 16.82
C PRO A 83 5.80 -1.09 15.59
N ASN A 84 6.37 0.10 15.80
CA ASN A 84 6.58 1.10 14.74
C ASN A 84 7.38 0.57 13.55
N PHE A 85 8.34 -0.32 13.81
CA PHE A 85 9.09 -1.00 12.75
C PHE A 85 8.18 -1.82 11.83
N ALA A 86 7.30 -2.64 12.40
CA ALA A 86 6.36 -3.45 11.62
C ALA A 86 5.36 -2.57 10.86
N ARG A 87 4.86 -1.49 11.50
CA ARG A 87 4.00 -0.50 10.82
C ARG A 87 4.70 0.10 9.60
N PHE A 88 5.93 0.55 9.77
CA PHE A 88 6.73 1.12 8.68
C PHE A 88 6.96 0.10 7.56
N SER A 89 7.31 -1.14 7.90
CA SER A 89 7.48 -2.21 6.90
C SER A 89 6.20 -2.50 6.13
N ILE A 90 5.04 -2.54 6.78
CA ILE A 90 3.75 -2.76 6.11
C ILE A 90 3.44 -1.59 5.16
N LEU A 91 3.64 -0.35 5.61
CA LEU A 91 3.42 0.83 4.76
C LEU A 91 4.37 0.86 3.56
N MET A 92 5.65 0.54 3.76
CA MET A 92 6.60 0.40 2.66
C MET A 92 6.18 -0.69 1.68
N LEU A 93 5.68 -1.82 2.17
CA LEU A 93 5.19 -2.90 1.32
C LEU A 93 4.02 -2.45 0.43
N ILE A 94 3.04 -1.75 1.02
CA ILE A 94 1.89 -1.19 0.29
C ILE A 94 2.35 -0.16 -0.76
N VAL A 95 3.30 0.71 -0.40
CA VAL A 95 3.81 1.71 -1.36
C VAL A 95 4.58 1.02 -2.49
N THR A 96 5.45 0.06 -2.18
CA THR A 96 6.24 -0.65 -3.19
C THR A 96 5.37 -1.51 -4.10
N SER A 97 4.32 -2.14 -3.59
CA SER A 97 3.37 -2.90 -4.42
C SER A 97 2.63 -1.99 -5.40
N ASN A 98 2.08 -0.85 -4.92
CA ASN A 98 1.44 0.13 -5.79
C ASN A 98 2.41 0.75 -6.80
N MET A 99 3.66 0.99 -6.41
CA MET A 99 4.70 1.47 -7.33
C MET A 99 4.98 0.46 -8.43
N TRP A 100 5.02 -0.84 -8.12
CA TRP A 100 5.20 -1.88 -9.13
C TRP A 100 4.06 -1.87 -10.16
N PHE A 101 2.82 -1.69 -9.71
CA PHE A 101 1.66 -1.52 -10.59
C PHE A 101 1.76 -0.29 -11.49
N ILE A 102 2.17 0.86 -10.95
CA ILE A 102 2.38 2.07 -11.74
C ILE A 102 3.46 1.85 -12.80
N LEU A 103 4.58 1.21 -12.44
CA LEU A 103 5.65 0.88 -13.38
C LEU A 103 5.19 -0.07 -14.48
N TYR A 104 4.36 -1.06 -14.15
CA TYR A 104 3.76 -1.96 -15.13
C TYR A 104 2.91 -1.20 -16.15
N LEU A 105 2.06 -0.25 -15.70
CA LEU A 105 1.28 0.59 -16.59
C LEU A 105 2.16 1.49 -17.46
N LEU A 106 3.17 2.15 -16.87
CA LEU A 106 4.09 3.01 -17.61
C LEU A 106 4.80 2.25 -18.73
N HIS A 107 5.32 1.04 -18.43
CA HIS A 107 5.97 0.20 -19.44
C HIS A 107 5.04 -0.23 -20.58
N ARG A 108 3.75 -0.42 -20.30
CA ARG A 108 2.75 -0.76 -21.32
C ARG A 108 2.29 0.43 -22.15
N VAL A 109 2.29 1.63 -21.59
CA VAL A 109 1.89 2.88 -22.27
C VAL A 109 3.04 3.45 -23.11
N PHE A 110 4.27 3.38 -22.62
CA PHE A 110 5.47 3.88 -23.28
C PHE A 110 6.37 2.69 -23.67
N PRO A 111 6.26 2.19 -24.91
CA PRO A 111 7.09 1.07 -25.39
C PRO A 111 8.58 1.43 -25.50
#